data_AF-A0A7U6KR42-F1
#
_entry.id   AF-A0A7U6KR42-F1
#
_cell.length_a   1.000
_cell.length_b   1.000
_cell.length_c   1.000
_cell.angle_alpha   90.00
_cell.angle_beta   90.00
_cell.angle_gamma   90.00
#
_symmetry.space_group_name_H-M   'P 1'
#
loop_
_entity.id
_entity.type
_entity.pdbx_description
1 polymer ?
#
loop_
_entity_poly.entity_id
_entity_poly.type
_entity_poly.pdbx_seq_one_letter_code
_entity_poly.pdbx_strand_id
1 'polypeptide(L)'
;MIDTAGVRRRGKIDEKVEKFSVIKTLQAIEDSNVTVIVIDAHEGIVDQDLHMIGYALDAGRALVVAINKWDGLTPDQRDYIKLEMDRRFNFIPYVKVHLISALHGTGVGNLYPSILRAYKSSMFEVSTNRLTQILQDAVTANPPPTIAGRRIKLRYAHIGGHNPPVIVIHGNQTSALPKSYQRYLENQFRQVFKLEGTPLNVIFKQNDNPYANKSDTPTKAKTQQLRQRERNRAKKFTTKDKKSR
;
A
#
# COMPACT_ATOMS: atom_id res chain seq x y z
N MET A 1 7.10 -0.54 -26.09
CA MET A 1 6.42 0.71 -25.70
C MET A 1 4.98 0.56 -26.15
N ILE A 2 4.02 0.64 -25.24
CA ILE A 2 2.60 0.65 -25.62
C ILE A 2 2.25 2.11 -25.84
N ASP A 3 2.02 2.48 -27.09
CA ASP A 3 1.74 3.86 -27.50
C ASP A 3 0.25 4.13 -27.35
N THR A 4 -0.10 5.06 -26.47
CA THR A 4 -1.47 5.53 -26.33
C THR A 4 -1.54 6.83 -27.12
N ALA A 5 -2.43 6.88 -28.12
CA ALA A 5 -2.75 8.13 -28.77
C ALA A 5 -3.13 9.12 -27.66
N GLY A 6 -2.25 10.10 -27.41
CA GLY A 6 -2.23 10.86 -26.17
C GLY A 6 -3.61 11.35 -25.78
N VAL A 7 -3.90 11.34 -24.48
CA VAL A 7 -5.11 11.90 -23.88
C VAL A 7 -5.05 13.45 -24.00
N ARG A 8 -5.04 13.97 -25.23
CA ARG A 8 -5.12 15.40 -25.53
C ARG A 8 -6.56 15.84 -25.43
N ARG A 9 -6.80 17.01 -24.84
CA ARG A 9 -8.10 17.69 -24.89
C ARG A 9 -8.11 18.89 -25.83
N ARG A 10 -9.26 19.01 -26.49
CA ARG A 10 -9.92 20.20 -27.07
C ARG A 10 -9.24 20.90 -28.24
N GLY A 11 -9.58 20.40 -29.43
CA GLY A 11 -9.60 21.17 -30.68
C GLY A 11 -10.34 20.40 -31.78
N LYS A 12 -11.67 20.59 -31.89
CA LYS A 12 -12.54 20.04 -32.96
C LYS A 12 -12.34 18.55 -33.29
N ILE A 13 -12.63 17.64 -32.36
CA ILE A 13 -12.75 16.20 -32.69
C ILE A 13 -13.94 15.60 -31.94
N ASP A 14 -14.64 14.69 -32.62
CA ASP A 14 -15.89 14.04 -32.24
C ASP A 14 -15.79 13.28 -30.90
N GLU A 15 -16.78 13.43 -30.01
CA GLU A 15 -16.81 12.94 -28.62
C GLU A 15 -16.60 11.40 -28.51
N LYS A 16 -16.91 10.68 -29.59
CA LYS A 16 -16.66 9.23 -29.71
C LYS A 16 -15.17 8.91 -29.74
N VAL A 17 -14.36 9.67 -30.46
CA VAL A 17 -12.92 9.42 -30.62
C VAL A 17 -12.18 9.63 -29.31
N GLU A 18 -12.56 10.66 -28.53
CA GLU A 18 -11.99 10.90 -27.20
C GLU A 18 -12.25 9.74 -26.23
N LYS A 19 -13.47 9.17 -26.21
CA LYS A 19 -13.80 8.00 -25.38
C LYS A 19 -12.97 6.77 -25.74
N PHE A 20 -12.72 6.52 -27.03
CA PHE A 20 -11.87 5.41 -27.46
C PHE A 20 -10.40 5.59 -27.06
N SER A 21 -9.87 6.81 -27.13
CA SER A 21 -8.48 7.09 -26.72
C SER A 21 -8.26 6.86 -25.22
N VAL A 22 -9.25 7.23 -24.39
CA VAL A 22 -9.18 6.97 -22.94
C VAL A 22 -9.19 5.48 -22.64
N ILE A 23 -10.11 4.70 -23.24
CA ILE A 23 -10.17 3.24 -23.04
C ILE A 23 -8.84 2.59 -23.43
N LYS A 24 -8.28 2.95 -24.59
CA LYS A 24 -6.97 2.44 -25.02
C LYS A 24 -5.86 2.81 -24.05
N THR A 25 -5.93 4.00 -23.45
CA THR A 25 -4.95 4.44 -22.45
C THR A 25 -5.02 3.62 -21.17
N LEU A 26 -6.22 3.38 -20.67
CA LEU A 26 -6.42 2.54 -19.48
C LEU A 26 -5.94 1.11 -19.72
N GLN A 27 -6.27 0.54 -20.88
CA GLN A 27 -5.80 -0.80 -21.27
C GLN A 27 -4.28 -0.86 -21.40
N ALA A 28 -3.65 0.15 -22.00
CA ALA A 28 -2.19 0.22 -22.10
C ALA A 28 -1.51 0.29 -20.73
N ILE A 29 -2.13 0.98 -19.75
CA ILE A 29 -1.62 0.99 -18.38
C ILE A 29 -1.67 -0.43 -17.81
N GLU A 30 -2.80 -1.13 -17.93
CA GLU A 30 -2.95 -2.50 -17.43
C GLU A 30 -2.01 -3.52 -18.11
N ASP A 31 -1.70 -3.33 -19.38
CA ASP A 31 -0.81 -4.22 -20.13
C ASP A 31 0.68 -3.94 -19.88
N SER A 32 1.00 -2.79 -19.26
CA SER A 32 2.39 -2.37 -19.00
C SER A 32 2.93 -2.91 -17.67
N ASN A 33 4.25 -3.01 -17.52
CA ASN A 33 4.88 -3.17 -16.19
C ASN A 33 5.25 -1.81 -15.58
N VAL A 34 5.69 -0.88 -16.44
CA VAL A 34 6.04 0.49 -16.05
C VAL A 34 5.30 1.47 -16.95
N THR A 35 4.54 2.35 -16.32
CA THR A 35 3.83 3.46 -16.96
C THR A 35 4.67 4.73 -16.81
N VAL A 36 4.87 5.45 -17.91
CA VAL A 36 5.45 6.80 -17.89
C VAL A 36 4.34 7.80 -18.16
N ILE A 37 4.00 8.62 -17.17
CA ILE A 37 3.00 9.66 -17.32
C ILE A 37 3.72 10.97 -17.66
N VAL A 38 3.39 11.53 -18.82
CA VAL A 38 3.98 12.77 -19.32
C VAL A 38 2.97 13.90 -19.12
N ILE A 39 3.35 14.93 -18.37
CA ILE A 39 2.54 16.11 -18.04
C ILE A 39 3.14 17.32 -18.75
N ASP A 40 2.31 18.21 -19.28
CA ASP A 40 2.77 19.46 -19.89
C ASP A 40 3.01 20.52 -18.81
N ALA A 41 4.23 21.04 -18.71
CA ALA A 41 4.58 22.05 -17.73
C ALA A 41 3.82 23.38 -17.94
N HIS A 42 3.40 23.71 -19.17
CA HIS A 42 2.70 24.97 -19.45
C HIS A 42 1.24 24.95 -18.99
N GLU A 43 0.61 23.77 -19.05
CA GLU A 43 -0.76 23.59 -18.55
C GLU A 43 -0.80 23.40 -17.03
N GLY A 44 0.35 23.09 -16.43
CA GLY A 44 0.45 22.73 -15.03
C GLY A 44 -0.08 21.31 -14.77
N ILE A 45 -0.16 20.93 -13.50
CA ILE A 45 -0.69 19.63 -13.11
C ILE A 45 -2.20 19.71 -13.05
N VAL A 46 -2.90 19.05 -13.98
CA VAL A 46 -4.36 19.05 -14.03
C VAL A 46 -4.94 17.81 -13.34
N ASP A 47 -6.23 17.88 -12.96
CA ASP A 47 -6.89 16.78 -12.25
C ASP A 47 -6.91 15.49 -13.07
N GLN A 48 -6.95 15.61 -14.39
CA GLN A 48 -6.88 14.46 -15.30
C GLN A 48 -5.55 13.69 -15.17
N ASP A 49 -4.44 14.37 -14.95
CA ASP A 49 -3.13 13.73 -14.74
C ASP A 49 -3.14 12.96 -13.42
N LEU A 50 -3.71 13.55 -12.38
CA LEU A 50 -3.86 12.90 -11.07
C LEU A 50 -4.75 11.66 -11.15
N HIS A 51 -5.82 11.70 -11.95
CA HIS A 51 -6.67 10.54 -12.20
C HIS A 51 -5.92 9.42 -12.94
N MET A 52 -5.11 9.75 -13.95
CA MET A 52 -4.29 8.75 -14.67
C MET A 52 -3.22 8.14 -13.75
N ILE A 53 -2.58 8.97 -12.92
CA ILE A 53 -1.63 8.51 -11.89
C ILE A 53 -2.32 7.57 -10.91
N GLY A 54 -3.48 7.97 -10.37
CA GLY A 54 -4.26 7.14 -9.45
C GLY A 54 -4.63 5.79 -10.07
N TYR A 55 -5.10 5.79 -11.31
CA TYR A 55 -5.43 4.57 -12.04
C TYR A 55 -4.21 3.64 -12.21
N ALA A 56 -3.04 4.18 -12.56
CA ALA A 56 -1.83 3.38 -12.70
C ALA A 56 -1.42 2.71 -11.38
N LEU A 57 -1.59 3.41 -10.25
CA LEU A 57 -1.32 2.85 -8.92
C LEU A 57 -2.33 1.78 -8.53
N ASP A 58 -3.61 2.01 -8.81
CA ASP A 58 -4.70 1.05 -8.53
C ASP A 58 -4.54 -0.22 -9.39
N ALA A 59 -4.11 -0.07 -10.64
CA ALA A 59 -3.72 -1.18 -11.52
C ALA A 59 -2.41 -1.86 -11.10
N GLY A 60 -1.73 -1.35 -10.06
CA GLY A 60 -0.54 -1.94 -9.47
C GLY A 60 0.73 -1.75 -10.30
N ARG A 61 0.78 -0.73 -11.17
CA ARG A 61 1.87 -0.54 -12.12
C ARG A 61 2.93 0.37 -11.56
N ALA A 62 4.18 0.06 -11.90
CA ALA A 62 5.27 0.95 -11.60
C ALA A 62 5.10 2.25 -12.39
N LEU A 63 5.45 3.38 -11.80
CA LEU A 63 5.17 4.70 -12.31
C LEU A 63 6.45 5.54 -12.33
N VAL A 64 6.61 6.27 -13.43
CA VAL A 64 7.56 7.38 -13.57
C VAL A 64 6.80 8.58 -14.10
N VAL A 65 7.01 9.76 -13.53
CA VAL A 65 6.36 10.99 -13.99
C VAL A 65 7.39 11.85 -14.71
N ALA A 66 7.01 12.42 -15.84
CA ALA A 66 7.82 13.34 -16.63
C ALA A 66 7.06 14.64 -16.88
N ILE A 67 7.57 15.75 -16.36
CA ILE A 67 7.08 17.10 -16.65
C ILE A 67 7.82 17.60 -17.89
N ASN A 68 7.10 17.71 -19.01
CA ASN A 68 7.64 18.05 -20.32
C ASN A 68 7.50 19.55 -20.65
N LYS A 69 8.29 20.04 -21.61
CA LYS A 69 8.40 21.46 -22.00
C LYS A 69 8.94 22.36 -20.88
N TRP A 70 9.85 21.84 -20.07
CA TRP A 70 10.42 22.56 -18.93
C TRP A 70 11.30 23.77 -19.31
N ASP A 71 11.88 23.72 -20.51
CA ASP A 71 12.78 24.72 -21.06
C ASP A 71 12.13 26.10 -21.27
N GLY A 72 10.88 26.13 -21.73
CA GLY A 72 10.16 27.36 -22.10
C GLY A 72 9.59 28.19 -20.93
N LEU A 73 9.82 27.76 -19.69
CA LEU A 73 9.21 28.39 -18.51
C LEU A 73 10.06 29.51 -17.91
N THR A 74 9.39 30.58 -17.46
CA THR A 74 10.00 31.65 -16.64
C THR A 74 10.34 31.14 -15.22
N PRO A 75 11.21 31.83 -14.46
CA PRO A 75 11.51 31.46 -13.08
C PRO A 75 10.25 31.33 -12.20
N ASP A 76 9.34 32.30 -12.28
CA ASP A 76 8.10 32.30 -11.48
C ASP A 76 7.20 31.10 -11.81
N GLN A 77 7.09 30.75 -13.10
CA GLN A 77 6.33 29.58 -13.54
C GLN A 77 6.95 28.28 -13.01
N ARG A 78 8.28 28.17 -13.05
CA ARG A 78 8.99 26.99 -12.53
C ARG A 78 8.75 26.83 -11.03
N ASP A 79 8.78 27.92 -10.27
CA ASP A 79 8.58 27.87 -8.82
C ASP A 79 7.12 27.56 -8.47
N TYR A 80 6.17 28.09 -9.23
CA TYR A 80 4.75 27.70 -9.11
C TYR A 80 4.54 26.19 -9.35
N ILE A 81 5.12 25.63 -10.41
CA ILE A 81 4.95 24.20 -10.72
C ILE A 81 5.62 23.32 -9.66
N LYS A 82 6.80 23.69 -9.15
CA LYS A 82 7.44 22.95 -8.05
C LYS A 82 6.54 22.92 -6.80
N LEU A 83 5.94 24.05 -6.45
CA LEU A 83 5.01 24.11 -5.31
C LEU A 83 3.78 23.23 -5.54
N GLU A 84 3.20 23.25 -6.75
CA GLU A 84 2.07 22.38 -7.09
C GLU A 84 2.46 20.90 -7.10
N MET A 85 3.67 20.55 -7.54
CA MET A 85 4.22 19.18 -7.46
C MET A 85 4.26 18.70 -6.01
N ASP A 86 4.85 19.49 -5.10
CA ASP A 86 4.97 19.13 -3.68
C ASP A 86 3.59 18.92 -3.03
N ARG A 87 2.61 19.74 -3.40
CA ARG A 87 1.24 19.66 -2.86
C ARG A 87 0.46 18.48 -3.44
N ARG A 88 0.46 18.34 -4.77
CA ARG A 88 -0.39 17.36 -5.47
C ARG A 88 0.20 15.96 -5.46
N PHE A 89 1.53 15.78 -5.46
CA PHE A 89 2.16 14.47 -5.50
C PHE A 89 2.51 13.88 -4.12
N ASN A 90 2.03 14.47 -3.03
CA ASN A 90 2.26 13.98 -1.67
C ASN A 90 1.77 12.52 -1.45
N PHE A 91 0.84 12.02 -2.26
CA PHE A 91 0.37 10.63 -2.19
C PHE A 91 1.29 9.61 -2.88
N ILE A 92 2.29 10.07 -3.65
CA ILE A 92 3.28 9.25 -4.37
C ILE A 92 4.73 9.65 -4.08
N PRO A 93 5.16 9.72 -2.81
CA PRO A 93 6.51 10.20 -2.45
C PRO A 93 7.65 9.30 -2.96
N TYR A 94 7.32 8.08 -3.40
CA TYR A 94 8.27 7.09 -3.92
C TYR A 94 8.41 7.11 -5.44
N VAL A 95 7.64 7.94 -6.14
CA VAL A 95 7.69 8.06 -7.60
C VAL A 95 8.64 9.19 -7.99
N LYS A 96 9.60 8.88 -8.86
CA LYS A 96 10.55 9.88 -9.33
C LYS A 96 9.94 10.74 -10.42
N VAL A 97 9.99 12.06 -10.23
CA VAL A 97 9.56 13.05 -11.22
C VAL A 97 10.78 13.56 -11.99
N HIS A 98 10.67 13.58 -13.32
CA HIS A 98 11.69 14.08 -14.23
C HIS A 98 11.22 15.37 -14.89
N LEU A 99 12.09 16.37 -14.91
CA LEU A 99 11.86 17.61 -15.65
C LEU A 99 12.58 17.47 -16.99
N ILE A 100 11.83 17.50 -18.10
CA ILE A 100 12.35 17.21 -19.44
C ILE A 100 11.93 18.25 -20.46
N SER A 101 12.66 18.28 -21.57
CA SER A 101 12.25 18.88 -22.82
C SER A 101 12.39 17.84 -23.92
N ALA A 102 11.27 17.28 -24.37
CA ALA A 102 11.28 16.33 -25.48
C ALA A 102 11.74 16.99 -26.80
N LEU A 103 11.44 18.29 -26.98
CA LEU A 103 11.83 19.05 -28.16
C LEU A 103 13.35 19.23 -28.26
N HIS A 104 14.00 19.56 -27.14
CA HIS A 104 15.46 19.78 -27.09
C HIS A 104 16.25 18.54 -26.66
N GLY A 105 15.57 17.44 -26.32
CA GLY A 105 16.19 16.21 -25.80
C GLY A 105 16.68 16.31 -24.35
N THR A 106 16.61 17.49 -23.72
CA THR A 106 17.09 17.73 -22.35
C THR A 106 16.36 16.84 -21.35
N GLY A 107 17.12 16.09 -20.55
CA GLY A 107 16.58 15.27 -19.45
C GLY A 107 15.90 13.96 -19.87
N VAL A 108 15.64 13.73 -21.17
CA VAL A 108 14.98 12.52 -21.67
C VAL A 108 15.79 11.25 -21.36
N GLY A 109 17.12 11.32 -21.50
CA GLY A 109 18.02 10.21 -21.17
C GLY A 109 17.92 9.74 -19.71
N ASN A 110 17.50 10.63 -18.79
CA ASN A 110 17.37 10.31 -17.37
C ASN A 110 16.13 9.46 -17.05
N LEU A 111 15.16 9.37 -17.98
CA LEU A 111 13.96 8.55 -17.81
C LEU A 111 14.31 7.06 -17.78
N TYR A 112 15.18 6.61 -18.69
CA TYR A 112 15.53 5.19 -18.84
C TYR A 112 16.06 4.56 -17.53
N PRO A 113 17.04 5.15 -16.83
CA PRO A 113 17.48 4.64 -15.53
C PRO A 113 16.38 4.58 -14.47
N SER A 114 15.41 5.50 -14.50
CA SER A 114 14.30 5.49 -13.55
C SER A 114 13.26 4.43 -13.89
N ILE A 115 12.96 4.24 -15.18
CA ILE A 115 12.10 3.16 -15.66
C ILE A 115 12.68 1.81 -15.25
N LEU A 116 13.98 1.59 -15.47
CA LEU A 116 14.66 0.35 -15.07
C LEU A 116 14.66 0.14 -13.56
N ARG A 117 14.86 1.19 -12.76
CA ARG A 117 14.76 1.11 -11.30
C ARG A 117 13.34 0.76 -10.85
N ALA A 118 12.34 1.45 -11.40
CA ALA A 118 10.93 1.20 -11.11
C ALA A 118 10.52 -0.24 -11.46
N TYR A 119 10.94 -0.73 -12.62
CA TYR A 119 10.74 -2.12 -13.03
C TYR A 119 11.38 -3.11 -12.03
N LYS A 120 12.67 -2.92 -11.71
CA LYS A 120 13.38 -3.77 -10.74
C LYS A 120 12.72 -3.76 -9.36
N SER A 121 12.27 -2.60 -8.90
CA SER A 121 11.51 -2.49 -7.66
C SER A 121 10.15 -3.20 -7.75
N SER A 122 9.46 -3.15 -8.88
CA SER A 122 8.17 -3.84 -9.05
C SER A 122 8.28 -5.37 -9.10
N MET A 123 9.43 -5.86 -9.56
CA MET A 123 9.74 -7.29 -9.68
C MET A 123 10.70 -7.77 -8.58
N PHE A 124 10.80 -7.05 -7.46
CA PHE A 124 11.80 -7.39 -6.45
C PHE A 124 11.55 -8.76 -5.83
N GLU A 125 12.64 -9.50 -5.58
CA GLU A 125 12.63 -10.78 -4.89
C GLU A 125 13.45 -10.68 -3.60
N VAL A 126 13.01 -11.37 -2.57
CA VAL A 126 13.68 -11.40 -1.28
C VAL A 126 13.30 -12.66 -0.51
N SER A 127 14.19 -13.15 0.34
CA SER A 127 13.91 -14.30 1.19
C SER A 127 12.87 -13.97 2.28
N THR A 128 12.02 -14.96 2.57
CA THR A 128 11.04 -14.92 3.69
C THR A 128 11.71 -14.57 5.02
N ASN A 129 12.94 -15.03 5.24
CA ASN A 129 13.68 -14.73 6.46
C ASN A 129 13.98 -13.24 6.59
N ARG A 130 14.48 -12.61 5.51
CA ARG A 130 14.78 -11.17 5.51
C ARG A 130 13.52 -10.32 5.69
N LEU A 131 12.42 -10.68 5.04
CA LEU A 131 11.12 -10.02 5.25
C LEU A 131 10.64 -10.13 6.71
N THR A 132 10.76 -11.33 7.28
CA THR A 132 10.32 -11.60 8.65
C THR A 132 11.17 -10.87 9.67
N GLN A 133 12.48 -10.75 9.44
CA GLN A 133 13.36 -9.95 10.29
C GLN A 133 12.95 -8.47 10.29
N ILE A 134 12.76 -7.88 9.11
CA ILE A 134 12.33 -6.48 8.98
C ILE A 134 10.96 -6.25 9.64
N LEU A 135 10.04 -7.21 9.49
CA LEU A 135 8.75 -7.16 10.17
C LEU A 135 8.92 -7.13 11.70
N GLN A 136 9.78 -7.98 12.26
CA GLN A 136 10.03 -8.04 13.70
C GLN A 136 10.65 -6.74 14.21
N ASP A 137 11.60 -6.18 13.46
CA ASP A 137 12.24 -4.90 13.79
C ASP A 137 11.20 -3.76 13.80
N ALA A 138 10.34 -3.68 12.77
CA ALA A 138 9.26 -2.70 12.68
C ALA A 138 8.23 -2.84 13.82
N VAL A 139 7.84 -4.07 14.15
CA VAL A 139 6.91 -4.38 15.25
C VAL A 139 7.51 -4.04 16.62
N THR A 140 8.82 -4.18 16.76
CA THR A 140 9.55 -3.83 18.00
C THR A 140 9.63 -2.32 18.16
N ALA A 141 9.97 -1.60 17.08
CA ALA A 141 10.04 -0.14 17.08
C ALA A 141 8.66 0.51 17.27
N ASN A 142 7.62 -0.03 16.64
CA ASN A 142 6.26 0.46 16.75
C ASN A 142 5.27 -0.72 16.97
N PRO A 143 4.97 -1.06 18.24
CA PRO A 143 4.02 -2.11 18.61
C PRO A 143 2.64 -1.99 17.93
N PRO A 144 2.06 -3.09 17.42
CA PRO A 144 0.66 -3.11 16.99
C PRO A 144 -0.29 -2.79 18.15
N PRO A 145 -1.45 -2.17 17.88
CA PRO A 145 -2.46 -1.88 18.89
C PRO A 145 -3.02 -3.16 19.52
N THR A 146 -3.54 -3.00 20.73
CA THR A 146 -4.24 -4.07 21.45
C THR A 146 -5.74 -3.94 21.19
N ILE A 147 -6.39 -5.06 20.83
CA ILE A 147 -7.83 -5.09 20.53
C ILE A 147 -8.48 -6.14 21.42
N ALA A 148 -9.59 -5.78 22.07
CA ALA A 148 -10.30 -6.64 23.02
C ALA A 148 -9.38 -7.27 24.10
N GLY A 149 -8.43 -6.49 24.62
CA GLY A 149 -7.47 -6.93 25.64
C GLY A 149 -6.40 -7.91 25.16
N ARG A 150 -6.32 -8.20 23.86
CA ARG A 150 -5.30 -9.09 23.28
C ARG A 150 -4.45 -8.34 22.25
N ARG A 151 -3.13 -8.48 22.36
CA ARG A 151 -2.21 -7.89 21.39
C ARG A 151 -2.23 -8.68 20.08
N ILE A 152 -2.28 -7.96 18.96
CA ILE A 152 -2.16 -8.56 17.64
C ILE A 152 -0.75 -9.12 17.48
N LYS A 153 -0.64 -10.35 16.96
CA LYS A 153 0.66 -11.03 16.77
C LYS A 153 0.93 -11.23 15.28
N LEU A 154 1.87 -10.48 14.74
CA LEU A 154 2.42 -10.69 13.40
C LEU A 154 3.60 -11.67 13.53
N ARG A 155 3.58 -12.79 12.78
CA ARG A 155 4.50 -13.92 12.98
C ARG A 155 5.61 -13.96 11.94
N TYR A 156 5.24 -13.93 10.67
CA TYR A 156 6.17 -14.00 9.55
C TYR A 156 5.58 -13.34 8.31
N ALA A 157 6.46 -12.99 7.37
CA ALA A 157 6.12 -12.36 6.11
C ALA A 157 6.78 -13.09 4.94
N HIS A 158 6.07 -13.21 3.82
CA HIS A 158 6.59 -13.75 2.56
C HIS A 158 6.09 -12.94 1.36
N ILE A 159 6.73 -13.11 0.20
CA ILE A 159 6.24 -12.52 -1.05
C ILE A 159 5.00 -13.30 -1.51
N GLY A 160 3.91 -12.58 -1.80
CA GLY A 160 2.68 -13.12 -2.36
C GLY A 160 2.47 -12.81 -3.84
N GLY A 161 3.28 -11.94 -4.43
CA GLY A 161 3.17 -11.56 -5.83
C GLY A 161 4.15 -10.45 -6.21
N HIS A 162 4.28 -10.22 -7.51
CA HIS A 162 5.14 -9.22 -8.13
C HIS A 162 4.31 -8.35 -9.08
N ASN A 163 4.79 -7.13 -9.33
CA ASN A 163 4.17 -6.15 -10.24
C ASN A 163 2.65 -5.93 -9.98
N PRO A 164 2.27 -5.39 -8.81
CA PRO A 164 3.15 -4.79 -7.81
C PRO A 164 3.63 -5.83 -6.79
N PRO A 165 4.73 -5.56 -6.06
CA PRO A 165 5.14 -6.43 -5.00
C PRO A 165 4.07 -6.51 -3.90
N VAL A 166 3.74 -7.73 -3.53
CA VAL A 166 2.78 -8.02 -2.46
C VAL A 166 3.51 -8.73 -1.33
N ILE A 167 3.51 -8.16 -0.14
CA ILE A 167 4.03 -8.80 1.08
C ILE A 167 2.86 -9.33 1.87
N VAL A 168 2.81 -10.64 2.07
CA VAL A 168 1.76 -11.31 2.83
C VAL A 168 2.28 -11.60 4.24
N ILE A 169 1.62 -11.01 5.24
CA ILE A 169 1.97 -11.14 6.65
C ILE A 169 0.97 -12.06 7.34
N HIS A 170 1.48 -13.11 7.95
CA HIS A 170 0.69 -14.07 8.71
C HIS A 170 0.70 -13.75 10.19
N GLY A 171 -0.43 -13.97 10.86
CA GLY A 171 -0.53 -13.75 12.28
C GLY A 171 -1.85 -14.13 12.92
N ASN A 172 -2.04 -13.65 14.15
CA ASN A 172 -3.26 -13.82 14.92
C ASN A 172 -3.97 -12.47 15.04
N GLN A 173 -5.29 -12.43 14.80
CA GLN A 173 -6.11 -11.21 14.84
C GLN A 173 -5.64 -10.13 13.87
N THR A 174 -5.08 -10.54 12.73
CA THR A 174 -4.53 -9.61 11.75
C THR A 174 -5.62 -8.84 11.00
N SER A 175 -6.84 -9.38 10.92
CA SER A 175 -8.01 -8.70 10.34
C SER A 175 -8.43 -7.46 11.13
N ALA A 176 -8.02 -7.36 12.39
CA ALA A 176 -8.33 -6.23 13.25
C ALA A 176 -7.29 -5.10 13.16
N LEU A 177 -6.22 -5.24 12.34
CA LEU A 177 -5.26 -4.16 12.17
C LEU A 177 -5.89 -2.92 11.52
N PRO A 178 -5.64 -1.72 12.06
CA PRO A 178 -5.99 -0.48 11.37
C PRO A 178 -5.20 -0.31 10.08
N LYS A 179 -5.83 0.30 9.05
CA LYS A 179 -5.17 0.66 7.78
C LYS A 179 -3.95 1.57 7.98
N SER A 180 -3.91 2.38 9.03
CA SER A 180 -2.75 3.21 9.36
C SER A 180 -1.51 2.38 9.67
N TYR A 181 -1.67 1.25 10.37
CA TYR A 181 -0.56 0.36 10.68
C TYR A 181 -0.14 -0.45 9.44
N GLN A 182 -1.09 -0.79 8.56
CA GLN A 182 -0.76 -1.34 7.24
C GLN A 182 0.15 -0.40 6.45
N ARG A 183 -0.24 0.88 6.31
CA ARG A 183 0.56 1.91 5.63
C ARG A 183 1.93 2.11 6.30
N TYR A 184 2.00 2.03 7.62
CA TYR A 184 3.27 2.06 8.35
C TYR A 184 4.19 0.92 7.91
N LEU A 185 3.70 -0.33 7.88
CA LEU A 185 4.50 -1.47 7.43
C LEU A 185 4.89 -1.36 5.95
N GLU A 186 3.98 -0.95 5.07
CA GLU A 186 4.28 -0.66 3.66
C GLU A 186 5.44 0.35 3.54
N ASN A 187 5.37 1.45 4.28
CA ASN A 187 6.43 2.46 4.29
C ASN A 187 7.76 1.91 4.84
N GLN A 188 7.74 1.10 5.90
CA GLN A 188 8.94 0.48 6.46
C GLN A 188 9.64 -0.45 5.44
N PHE A 189 8.89 -1.36 4.83
CA PHE A 189 9.44 -2.24 3.80
C PHE A 189 9.96 -1.44 2.60
N ARG A 190 9.20 -0.43 2.15
CA ARG A 190 9.61 0.43 1.04
C ARG A 190 10.94 1.13 1.32
N GLN A 191 11.12 1.69 2.52
CA GLN A 191 12.33 2.40 2.92
C GLN A 191 13.53 1.45 3.03
N VAL A 192 13.37 0.30 3.69
CA VAL A 192 14.46 -0.65 3.90
C VAL A 192 14.95 -1.25 2.58
N PHE A 193 14.04 -1.58 1.67
CA PHE A 193 14.39 -2.12 0.35
C PHE A 193 14.66 -1.05 -0.70
N LYS A 194 14.50 0.24 -0.37
CA LYS A 194 14.68 1.37 -1.28
C LYS A 194 13.88 1.18 -2.58
N LEU A 195 12.62 0.74 -2.45
CA LEU A 195 11.75 0.53 -3.61
C LEU A 195 11.33 1.90 -4.17
N GLU A 196 11.57 2.10 -5.45
CA GLU A 196 11.25 3.33 -6.18
C GLU A 196 10.21 3.04 -7.25
N GLY A 197 9.32 3.99 -7.51
CA GLY A 197 8.35 3.94 -8.61
C GLY A 197 7.24 2.90 -8.49
N THR A 198 7.30 1.93 -7.58
CA THR A 198 6.25 0.90 -7.45
C THR A 198 5.40 1.11 -6.19
N PRO A 199 4.07 0.93 -6.29
CA PRO A 199 3.28 0.71 -5.09
C PRO A 199 3.71 -0.61 -4.43
N LEU A 200 3.54 -0.70 -3.11
CA LEU A 200 3.85 -1.90 -2.31
C LEU A 200 2.60 -2.22 -1.50
N ASN A 201 2.10 -3.44 -1.64
CA ASN A 201 0.88 -3.86 -0.95
C ASN A 201 1.24 -4.80 0.19
N VAL A 202 0.76 -4.49 1.40
CA VAL A 202 0.82 -5.42 2.53
C VAL A 202 -0.54 -6.05 2.75
N ILE A 203 -0.61 -7.38 2.62
CA ILE A 203 -1.83 -8.14 2.86
C ILE A 203 -1.67 -8.95 4.14
N PHE A 204 -2.69 -8.93 4.98
CA PHE A 204 -2.71 -9.71 6.20
C PHE A 204 -3.50 -11.01 6.02
N LYS A 205 -2.90 -12.14 6.39
CA LYS A 205 -3.60 -13.42 6.49
C LYS A 205 -3.68 -13.86 7.95
N GLN A 206 -4.91 -14.13 8.37
CA GLN A 206 -5.17 -14.73 9.67
C GLN A 206 -5.13 -16.25 9.51
N ASN A 207 -4.48 -16.94 10.44
CA ASN A 207 -4.61 -18.39 10.51
C ASN A 207 -6.05 -18.75 10.89
N ASP A 208 -6.63 -19.75 10.23
CA ASP A 208 -7.93 -20.28 10.60
C ASP A 208 -7.93 -20.65 12.08
N ASN A 209 -8.95 -20.18 12.80
CA ASN A 209 -9.15 -20.55 14.18
C ASN A 209 -9.98 -21.84 14.20
N PRO A 210 -9.39 -23.02 14.48
CA PRO A 210 -10.10 -24.29 14.43
C PRO A 210 -11.18 -24.43 15.52
N TYR A 211 -11.33 -23.42 16.38
CA TYR A 211 -12.31 -23.34 17.45
C TYR A 211 -13.45 -22.34 17.19
N ALA A 212 -13.45 -21.60 16.06
CA ALA A 212 -14.45 -20.56 15.80
C ALA A 212 -15.90 -21.10 15.73
N ASN A 213 -16.07 -22.34 15.26
CA ASN A 213 -17.39 -22.98 15.10
C ASN A 213 -17.70 -24.02 16.18
N LYS A 214 -16.82 -24.21 17.19
CA LYS A 214 -17.15 -25.06 18.33
C LYS A 214 -17.95 -24.21 19.30
N SER A 215 -19.24 -24.53 19.45
CA SER A 215 -20.08 -23.91 20.48
C SER A 215 -19.36 -24.01 21.83
N ASP A 216 -19.32 -22.90 22.57
CA ASP A 216 -18.88 -22.82 23.97
C ASP A 216 -19.88 -23.57 24.88
N THR A 217 -20.29 -24.78 24.51
CA THR A 217 -21.01 -25.67 25.40
C THR A 217 -19.97 -26.23 26.36
N PRO A 218 -19.92 -25.79 27.63
CA PRO A 218 -18.93 -26.28 28.55
C PRO A 218 -19.07 -27.81 28.63
N THR A 219 -17.97 -28.51 28.39
CA THR A 219 -17.91 -29.97 28.52
C THR A 219 -18.46 -30.36 29.88
N LYS A 220 -19.22 -31.47 29.99
CA LYS A 220 -19.86 -31.90 31.25
C LYS A 220 -18.92 -31.84 32.47
N ALA A 221 -17.64 -32.17 32.27
CA ALA A 221 -16.56 -32.07 33.27
C ALA A 221 -16.28 -30.63 33.76
N LYS A 222 -16.26 -29.65 32.85
CA LYS A 222 -16.00 -28.23 33.17
C LYS A 222 -17.19 -27.61 33.90
N THR A 223 -18.41 -27.98 33.51
CA THR A 223 -19.66 -27.58 34.19
C THR A 223 -19.76 -28.16 35.59
N GLN A 224 -19.39 -29.44 35.77
CA GLN A 224 -19.32 -30.06 37.11
C GLN A 224 -18.27 -29.39 37.99
N GLN A 225 -17.08 -29.09 37.49
CA GLN A 225 -16.05 -28.36 38.25
C GLN A 225 -16.50 -26.96 38.68
N LEU A 226 -17.17 -26.21 37.80
CA LEU A 226 -17.71 -24.89 38.14
C LEU A 226 -18.77 -24.98 39.25
N ARG A 227 -19.73 -25.92 39.14
CA ARG A 227 -20.72 -26.19 40.19
C ARG A 227 -20.10 -26.64 41.50
N GLN A 228 -19.05 -27.47 41.45
CA GLN A 228 -18.31 -27.93 42.63
C GLN A 228 -17.63 -26.75 43.33
N ARG A 229 -17.00 -25.85 42.57
CA ARG A 229 -16.35 -24.63 43.08
C ARG A 229 -17.36 -23.67 43.72
N GLU A 230 -18.51 -23.46 43.08
CA GLU A 230 -19.59 -22.64 43.64
C GLU A 230 -20.14 -23.23 44.94
N ARG A 231 -20.40 -24.54 44.98
CA ARG A 231 -20.80 -25.24 46.21
C ARG A 231 -19.77 -25.10 47.32
N ASN A 232 -18.48 -25.23 47.00
CA ASN A 232 -17.40 -25.10 47.98
C ASN A 232 -17.25 -23.65 48.48
N ARG A 233 -17.49 -22.66 47.61
CA ARG A 233 -17.55 -21.24 48.00
C ARG A 233 -18.71 -20.99 48.95
N ALA A 234 -19.92 -21.42 48.61
CA ALA A 234 -21.11 -21.26 49.45
C ALA A 234 -20.93 -21.91 50.84
N LYS A 235 -20.36 -23.13 50.88
CA LYS A 235 -20.04 -23.80 52.16
C LYS A 235 -19.06 -23.00 53.02
N LYS A 236 -18.00 -22.41 52.42
CA LYS A 236 -17.04 -21.56 53.13
C LYS A 236 -17.67 -20.30 53.73
N PHE A 237 -18.64 -19.69 53.05
CA PHE A 237 -19.38 -18.55 53.60
C PHE A 237 -20.22 -18.96 54.82
N THR A 238 -21.01 -20.03 54.70
CA THR A 238 -21.87 -20.51 55.81
C THR A 238 -21.11 -21.00 57.05
N THR A 239 -19.87 -21.49 56.89
CA THR A 239 -19.02 -21.89 58.03
C THR A 239 -18.32 -20.72 58.70
N LYS A 240 -18.14 -19.61 57.99
CA LYS A 240 -17.57 -18.38 58.54
C LYS A 240 -18.58 -17.66 59.43
N ASP A 241 -19.85 -17.63 59.01
CA ASP A 241 -20.96 -17.03 59.79
C ASP A 241 -21.32 -17.83 61.06
N LYS A 242 -21.09 -19.15 61.07
CA LYS A 242 -21.27 -19.98 62.27
C LYS A 242 -20.15 -19.86 63.30
N LYS A 243 -18.98 -19.31 62.93
CA LYS A 243 -17.83 -19.11 63.83
C LYS A 243 -17.79 -17.71 64.46
N SER A 244 -18.71 -16.81 64.07
CA SER A 244 -18.80 -15.43 64.56
C SER A 244 -20.02 -15.18 65.46
N ARG A 245 -20.63 -16.24 66.00
CA ARG A 245 -21.62 -16.22 67.09
C ARG A 245 -21.10 -17.08 68.22
#